data_AF-A0AA37NFH8-F1
#
_entry.id   AF-A0AA37NFH8-F1
#
_cell.length_a   1.000
_cell.length_b   1.000
_cell.length_c   1.000
_cell.angle_alpha   90.00
_cell.angle_beta   90.00
_cell.angle_gamma   90.00
#
_symmetry.space_group_name_H-M   'P 1'
#
loop_
_entity.id
_entity.type
_entity.pdbx_description
1 polymer ?
#
loop_
_entity_poly.entity_id
_entity_poly.type
_entity_poly.pdbx_seq_one_letter_code
_entity_poly.pdbx_strand_id
1 'polypeptide(L)'
;MYFRTPGEAKVNIAVLAYEDGILWECRNILYALMRRTAYNLGITLTKRPVVVVNGMTFIKGGLDVVVVADVYCEEKYGGLIESVRGGLNPTKFIFWDEENSKETSGTSVILAASKEELERRLKKEIDRLLENQVVL
;
A
#
# COMPACT_ATOMS: atom_id res chain seq x y z
N MET A 1 -8.55 -15.92 23.82
CA MET A 1 -7.61 -15.82 22.69
C MET A 1 -8.43 -15.95 21.42
N TYR A 2 -8.55 -14.89 20.62
CA TYR A 2 -9.40 -14.87 19.42
C TYR A 2 -8.51 -14.83 18.19
N PHE A 3 -8.49 -15.94 17.46
CA PHE A 3 -7.90 -16.01 16.13
C PHE A 3 -8.85 -15.29 15.15
N ARG A 4 -8.32 -14.40 14.30
CA ARG A 4 -9.10 -13.86 13.19
C ARG A 4 -8.92 -14.75 11.98
N THR A 5 -9.99 -15.37 11.54
CA THR A 5 -10.03 -16.12 10.28
C THR A 5 -9.70 -15.15 9.12
N PRO A 6 -8.97 -15.58 8.06
CA PRO A 6 -8.82 -14.78 6.84
C PRO A 6 -10.21 -14.30 6.36
N GLY A 7 -10.43 -12.99 6.38
CA GLY A 7 -11.73 -12.34 6.17
C GLY A 7 -12.22 -11.46 7.34
N GLU A 8 -11.83 -11.77 8.58
CA GLU A 8 -12.12 -10.93 9.76
C GLU A 8 -11.07 -9.83 9.98
N ALA A 9 -9.83 -10.08 9.56
CA ALA A 9 -8.75 -9.11 9.57
C ALA A 9 -8.86 -8.19 8.35
N LYS A 10 -9.20 -6.91 8.59
CA LYS A 10 -9.26 -5.88 7.56
C LYS A 10 -7.86 -5.29 7.31
N VAL A 11 -7.40 -5.31 6.07
CA VAL A 11 -6.16 -4.66 5.62
C VAL A 11 -6.52 -3.34 4.94
N ASN A 12 -6.02 -2.22 5.47
CA ASN A 12 -6.28 -0.88 4.96
C ASN A 12 -5.18 -0.46 3.98
N ILE A 13 -5.59 -0.23 2.73
CA ILE A 13 -4.72 0.15 1.62
C ILE A 13 -5.11 1.54 1.15
N ALA A 14 -4.14 2.45 1.07
CA ALA A 14 -4.29 3.72 0.38
C ALA A 14 -3.59 3.68 -0.98
N VAL A 15 -4.19 4.29 -2.00
CA VAL A 15 -3.57 4.55 -3.30
C VAL A 15 -3.44 6.05 -3.45
N LEU A 16 -2.21 6.50 -3.68
CA LEU A 16 -1.84 7.86 -3.97
C LEU A 16 -1.39 7.95 -5.42
N ALA A 17 -2.17 8.64 -6.24
CA ALA A 17 -1.85 8.94 -7.63
C ALA A 17 -2.49 10.29 -8.02
N TYR A 18 -1.85 11.05 -8.91
CA TYR A 18 -2.42 12.31 -9.38
C TYR A 18 -3.47 12.09 -10.48
N GLU A 19 -3.22 11.13 -11.36
CA GLU A 19 -4.10 10.81 -12.48
C GLU A 19 -5.26 9.89 -12.07
N ASP A 20 -6.48 10.23 -12.51
CA ASP A 20 -7.67 9.41 -12.24
C ASP A 20 -7.58 8.04 -12.91
N GLY A 21 -6.98 7.96 -14.10
CA GLY A 21 -6.78 6.69 -14.81
C GLY A 21 -5.98 5.69 -13.97
N ILE A 22 -4.87 6.15 -13.39
CA ILE A 22 -4.00 5.36 -12.52
C ILE A 22 -4.74 4.96 -11.23
N LEU A 23 -5.49 5.89 -10.60
CA LEU A 23 -6.33 5.56 -9.44
C LEU A 23 -7.34 4.46 -9.76
N TRP A 24 -8.02 4.55 -10.90
CA TRP A 24 -8.98 3.53 -11.34
C TRP A 24 -8.32 2.20 -11.65
N GLU A 25 -7.12 2.22 -12.21
CA GLU A 25 -6.36 1.01 -12.49
C GLU A 25 -5.93 0.29 -11.21
N CYS A 26 -5.32 0.99 -10.26
CA CYS A 26 -4.98 0.42 -8.95
C CYS A 26 -6.22 -0.12 -8.23
N ARG A 27 -7.34 0.61 -8.28
CA ARG A 27 -8.63 0.15 -7.73
C ARG A 27 -9.05 -1.19 -8.35
N ASN A 28 -8.95 -1.32 -9.68
CA ASN A 28 -9.34 -2.53 -10.38
C ASN A 28 -8.45 -3.72 -10.02
N ILE A 29 -7.14 -3.52 -9.84
CA ILE A 29 -6.21 -4.54 -9.35
C ILE A 29 -6.63 -5.02 -7.96
N LEU A 30 -6.89 -4.09 -7.03
CA LEU A 30 -7.29 -4.41 -5.66
C LEU A 30 -8.64 -5.16 -5.62
N TYR A 31 -9.63 -4.77 -6.42
CA TYR A 31 -10.89 -5.51 -6.53
C TYR A 31 -10.73 -6.88 -7.22
N ALA A 32 -9.80 -7.02 -8.16
CA ALA A 32 -9.49 -8.32 -8.73
C ALA A 32 -8.87 -9.24 -7.67
N LEU A 33 -7.97 -8.72 -6.83
CA LEU A 33 -7.43 -9.45 -5.68
C LEU A 33 -8.54 -9.86 -4.71
N MET A 34 -9.40 -8.93 -4.27
CA MET A 34 -10.54 -9.23 -3.38
C MET A 34 -11.51 -10.28 -3.93
N ARG A 35 -11.64 -10.39 -5.26
CA ARG A 35 -12.51 -11.40 -5.89
C ARG A 35 -11.83 -12.77 -6.01
N ARG A 36 -10.51 -12.78 -6.20
CA ARG A 36 -9.70 -14.00 -6.37
C ARG A 36 -9.24 -14.58 -5.02
N THR A 37 -9.32 -13.79 -3.95
CA THR A 37 -8.95 -14.16 -2.60
C THR A 37 -10.10 -13.86 -1.63
N ALA A 38 -10.00 -14.30 -0.38
CA ALA A 38 -10.96 -13.95 0.67
C ALA A 38 -10.52 -12.70 1.48
N TYR A 39 -9.70 -11.81 0.88
CA TYR A 39 -9.17 -10.66 1.60
C TYR A 39 -10.25 -9.63 1.90
N ASN A 40 -10.25 -9.11 3.13
CA ASN A 40 -11.07 -7.98 3.53
C ASN A 40 -10.24 -6.68 3.41
N LEU A 41 -10.38 -5.98 2.28
CA LEU A 41 -9.59 -4.77 2.01
C LEU A 41 -10.41 -3.50 2.26
N GLY A 42 -9.87 -2.57 3.03
CA GLY A 42 -10.30 -1.17 3.03
C GLY A 42 -9.49 -0.39 2.00
N ILE A 43 -10.14 0.20 1.00
CA ILE A 43 -9.45 0.89 -0.09
C ILE A 43 -9.74 2.39 0.00
N THR A 44 -8.68 3.20 0.06
CA THR A 44 -8.75 4.67 -0.03
C THR A 44 -8.03 5.12 -1.29
N LEU A 45 -8.71 5.85 -2.18
CA LEU A 45 -8.09 6.48 -3.35
C LEU A 45 -7.92 7.97 -3.08
N THR A 46 -6.73 8.52 -3.29
CA THR A 46 -6.46 9.94 -3.04
C THR A 46 -5.42 10.51 -3.99
N LYS A 47 -5.58 11.79 -4.32
CA LYS A 47 -4.57 12.60 -5.02
C LYS A 47 -3.69 13.41 -4.06
N ARG A 48 -3.99 13.36 -2.76
CA ARG A 48 -3.46 14.28 -1.75
C ARG A 48 -2.62 13.51 -0.72
N PRO A 49 -1.32 13.80 -0.59
CA PRO A 49 -0.44 13.17 0.41
C PRO A 49 -0.94 13.33 1.84
N VAL A 50 -1.56 14.47 2.18
CA VAL A 50 -2.10 14.72 3.52
C VAL A 50 -3.15 13.69 3.94
N VAL A 51 -3.90 13.12 3.00
CA VAL A 51 -4.88 12.07 3.29
C VAL A 51 -4.17 10.78 3.71
N VAL A 52 -3.03 10.47 3.11
CA VAL A 52 -2.20 9.31 3.51
C VAL A 52 -1.61 9.55 4.90
N VAL A 53 -1.04 10.73 5.15
CA VAL A 53 -0.50 11.11 6.48
C VAL A 53 -1.57 11.00 7.55
N ASN A 54 -2.74 11.57 7.30
CA ASN A 54 -3.87 11.49 8.22
C ASN A 54 -4.38 10.04 8.38
N GLY A 55 -4.35 9.24 7.32
CA GLY A 55 -4.71 7.82 7.38
C GLY A 55 -3.77 7.03 8.29
N MET A 56 -2.48 7.35 8.27
CA MET A 56 -1.48 6.72 9.15
C MET A 56 -1.67 7.09 10.62
N THR A 57 -2.17 8.28 10.93
CA THR A 57 -2.29 8.78 12.31
C THR A 57 -3.67 8.62 12.94
N PHE A 58 -4.75 8.82 12.17
CA PHE A 58 -6.12 8.92 12.71
C PHE A 58 -6.96 7.65 12.54
N ILE A 59 -6.61 6.74 11.63
CA ILE A 59 -7.36 5.48 11.46
C ILE A 59 -6.97 4.53 12.60
N LYS A 60 -7.96 4.00 13.34
CA LYS A 60 -7.73 2.96 14.34
C LYS A 60 -7.23 1.69 13.63
N GLY A 61 -5.95 1.36 13.84
CA GLY A 61 -5.24 0.30 13.12
C GLY A 61 -4.34 0.81 11.98
N GLY A 62 -4.41 2.10 11.64
CA GLY A 62 -3.55 2.74 10.65
C GLY A 62 -3.79 2.30 9.21
N LEU A 63 -2.88 2.73 8.33
CA LEU A 63 -2.72 2.16 6.99
C LEU A 63 -1.70 1.02 7.05
N ASP A 64 -2.05 -0.12 6.48
CA ASP A 64 -1.13 -1.26 6.39
C ASP A 64 -0.23 -1.10 5.17
N VAL A 65 -0.81 -0.68 4.04
CA VAL A 65 -0.11 -0.50 2.76
C VAL A 65 -0.50 0.82 2.09
N VAL A 66 0.47 1.49 1.48
CA VAL A 66 0.29 2.65 0.63
C VAL A 66 0.89 2.35 -0.73
N VAL A 67 0.08 2.39 -1.79
CA VAL A 67 0.55 2.36 -3.17
C VAL A 67 0.75 3.79 -3.63
N VAL A 68 1.96 4.13 -4.07
CA VAL A 68 2.28 5.40 -4.73
C VAL A 68 2.47 5.10 -6.20
N ALA A 69 1.48 5.46 -7.03
CA ALA A 69 1.47 5.18 -8.46
C ALA A 69 1.41 6.51 -9.19
N ASP A 70 2.34 6.78 -10.10
CA ASP A 70 2.67 8.09 -10.73
C ASP A 70 3.97 8.69 -10.17
N VAL A 71 5.10 8.29 -10.77
CA VAL A 71 6.46 8.46 -10.21
C VAL A 71 7.22 9.65 -10.80
N TYR A 72 6.54 10.57 -11.47
CA TYR A 72 7.15 11.87 -11.80
C TYR A 72 7.34 12.80 -10.60
N CYS A 73 7.30 12.27 -9.37
CA CYS A 73 7.09 13.07 -8.18
C CYS A 73 7.85 12.57 -6.95
N GLU A 74 9.08 12.07 -7.10
CA GLU A 74 10.01 12.09 -5.95
C GLU A 74 10.10 13.51 -5.35
N GLU A 75 9.98 14.57 -6.16
CA GLU A 75 9.88 15.95 -5.63
C GLU A 75 8.55 16.25 -4.92
N LYS A 76 7.38 15.86 -5.46
CA LYS A 76 6.08 16.16 -4.79
C LYS A 76 5.82 15.27 -3.57
N TYR A 77 6.38 14.07 -3.54
CA TYR A 77 6.23 13.13 -2.44
C TYR A 77 7.48 13.00 -1.58
N GLY A 78 8.56 13.73 -1.87
CA GLY A 78 9.83 13.67 -1.15
C GLY A 78 9.65 13.87 0.35
N GLY A 79 8.86 14.88 0.76
CA GLY A 79 8.54 15.09 2.18
C GLY A 79 7.76 13.94 2.82
N LEU A 80 6.88 13.27 2.06
CA LEU A 80 6.20 12.05 2.53
C LEU A 80 7.21 10.90 2.66
N ILE A 81 8.03 10.67 1.63
CA ILE A 81 9.04 9.61 1.60
C ILE A 81 10.06 9.78 2.74
N GLU A 82 10.56 10.99 2.97
CA GLU A 82 11.47 11.30 4.07
C GLU A 82 10.80 11.09 5.43
N SER A 83 9.55 11.54 5.59
CA SER A 83 8.80 11.32 6.84
C SER A 83 8.59 9.84 7.15
N VAL A 84 8.42 9.01 6.11
CA VAL A 84 8.28 7.56 6.21
C VAL A 84 9.63 6.90 6.52
N ARG A 85 10.71 7.33 5.84
CA ARG A 85 12.06 6.81 6.05
C ARG A 85 12.61 7.15 7.44
N GLY A 86 12.19 8.27 8.03
CA GLY A 86 12.58 8.71 9.37
C GLY A 86 11.72 8.17 10.52
N GLY A 87 10.59 7.49 10.24
CA GLY A 87 9.62 7.06 11.24
C GLY A 87 9.59 5.54 11.51
N LEU A 88 9.28 5.15 12.75
CA LEU A 88 8.94 3.76 13.14
C LEU A 88 7.51 3.37 12.68
N ASN A 89 7.11 3.75 11.48
CA ASN A 89 5.76 3.44 11.00
C ASN A 89 5.74 2.02 10.39
N PRO A 90 4.87 1.10 10.87
CA PRO A 90 4.74 -0.23 10.28
C PRO A 90 4.15 -0.23 8.85
N THR A 91 3.56 0.88 8.39
CA THR A 91 2.99 1.02 7.04
C THR A 91 4.03 0.70 5.95
N LYS A 92 3.62 -0.14 4.98
CA LYS A 92 4.43 -0.46 3.80
C LYS A 92 4.10 0.43 2.64
N PHE A 93 5.10 0.88 1.92
CA PHE A 93 4.97 1.71 0.73
C PHE A 93 5.38 0.90 -0.50
N ILE A 94 4.49 0.80 -1.49
CA ILE A 94 4.76 0.21 -2.79
C ILE A 94 4.72 1.31 -3.83
N PHE A 95 5.85 1.60 -4.46
CA PHE A 95 5.98 2.57 -5.53
C PHE A 95 5.82 1.82 -6.85
N TRP A 96 4.77 2.15 -7.60
CA TRP A 96 4.56 1.65 -8.95
C TRP A 96 5.17 2.62 -9.94
N ASP A 97 6.36 2.29 -10.42
CA ASP A 97 7.17 3.05 -11.38
C ASP A 97 7.58 2.14 -12.54
N GLU A 98 7.01 2.34 -13.71
CA GLU A 98 7.38 1.55 -14.90
C GLU A 98 8.71 2.02 -15.53
N GLU A 99 9.17 3.24 -15.23
CA GLU A 99 10.33 3.87 -15.88
C GLU A 99 11.62 3.88 -15.03
N ASN A 100 11.54 4.02 -13.71
CA ASN A 100 12.74 4.15 -12.84
C ASN A 100 12.84 3.11 -11.72
N SER A 101 12.80 1.82 -12.06
CA SER A 101 13.08 0.73 -11.10
C SER A 101 14.56 0.66 -10.68
N LYS A 102 15.04 1.63 -9.89
CA LYS A 102 16.29 1.50 -9.12
C LYS A 102 15.98 1.22 -7.67
N GLU A 103 16.32 0.00 -7.25
CA GLU A 103 16.17 -0.52 -5.89
C GLU A 103 16.70 0.47 -4.85
N THR A 104 15.80 1.10 -4.08
CA THR A 104 16.18 1.80 -2.86
C THR A 104 15.89 0.89 -1.68
N SER A 105 16.95 0.41 -1.05
CA SER A 105 16.90 -0.47 0.11
C SER A 105 16.49 0.31 1.35
N GLY A 106 15.20 0.17 1.70
CA GLY A 106 14.64 0.50 3.01
C GLY A 106 13.50 -0.47 3.31
N THR A 107 13.43 -1.01 4.52
CA THR A 107 12.56 -2.15 4.89
C THR A 107 11.05 -1.89 4.76
N SER A 108 10.65 -0.63 4.53
CA SER A 108 9.26 -0.17 4.34
C SER A 108 8.93 0.23 2.90
N VAL A 109 9.90 0.23 1.97
CA VAL A 109 9.72 0.68 0.58
C VAL A 109 9.91 -0.50 -0.38
N ILE A 110 8.96 -0.68 -1.29
CA ILE A 110 8.94 -1.72 -2.30
C ILE A 110 8.73 -1.05 -3.66
N LEU A 111 9.49 -1.45 -4.68
CA LEU A 111 9.29 -0.99 -6.05
C LEU A 111 8.56 -2.05 -6.86
N ALA A 112 7.64 -1.60 -7.71
CA ALA A 112 6.93 -2.40 -8.70
C ALA A 112 7.14 -1.78 -10.08
N ALA A 113 7.83 -2.50 -10.96
CA ALA A 113 8.20 -2.04 -12.30
C ALA A 113 7.12 -2.27 -13.36
N SER A 114 6.04 -2.96 -13.01
CA SER A 114 4.90 -3.21 -13.89
C SER A 114 3.66 -3.47 -13.05
N LYS A 115 2.51 -3.47 -13.72
CA LYS A 115 1.24 -3.88 -13.14
C LYS A 115 1.26 -5.27 -12.51
N GLU A 116 1.82 -6.26 -13.19
CA GLU A 116 1.92 -7.64 -12.72
C GLU A 116 2.79 -7.72 -11.46
N GLU A 117 3.88 -6.95 -11.44
CA GLU A 117 4.75 -6.86 -10.28
C GLU A 117 4.04 -6.17 -9.11
N LEU A 118 3.26 -5.10 -9.36
CA LEU A 118 2.44 -4.44 -8.35
C LEU A 118 1.44 -5.43 -7.73
N GLU A 119 0.70 -6.18 -8.55
CA GLU A 119 -0.26 -7.19 -8.06
C GLU A 119 0.45 -8.27 -7.23
N ARG A 120 1.59 -8.77 -7.71
CA ARG A 120 2.38 -9.80 -7.01
C ARG A 120 2.91 -9.31 -5.67
N ARG A 121 3.42 -8.08 -5.61
CA ARG A 121 3.93 -7.45 -4.37
C ARG A 121 2.80 -7.18 -3.38
N LEU A 122 1.67 -6.65 -3.86
CA LEU A 122 0.47 -6.44 -3.04
C LEU A 122 0.00 -7.75 -2.42
N LYS A 123 -0.15 -8.81 -3.21
CA LYS A 123 -0.55 -10.12 -2.71
C LYS A 123 0.40 -10.62 -1.62
N LYS A 124 1.72 -10.60 -1.90
CA LYS A 124 2.74 -11.07 -0.96
C LYS A 124 2.69 -10.33 0.38
N GLU A 125 2.53 -8.99 0.35
CA GLU A 125 2.52 -8.22 1.58
C GLU A 125 1.20 -8.39 2.36
N ILE A 126 0.06 -8.49 1.67
CA ILE A 126 -1.22 -8.79 2.30
C ILE A 126 -1.18 -10.17 2.98
N ASP A 127 -0.66 -11.20 2.30
CA ASP A 127 -0.49 -12.53 2.88
C ASP A 127 0.37 -12.48 4.15
N ARG A 128 1.52 -11.80 4.08
CA ARG A 128 2.43 -11.65 5.23
C ARG A 128 1.78 -10.91 6.40
N LEU A 129 1.01 -9.85 6.12
CA LEU A 129 0.29 -9.09 7.16
C LEU A 129 -0.75 -9.97 7.85
N LEU A 130 -1.48 -10.79 7.08
CA LEU A 130 -2.47 -11.71 7.62
C LEU A 130 -1.82 -12.85 8.40
N GLU A 131 -0.69 -13.41 7.95
CA GLU A 131 0.10 -14.42 8.67
C GLU A 131 0.64 -13.89 10.01
N ASN A 132 1.18 -12.67 10.04
CA ASN A 132 1.72 -12.06 11.26
C ASN A 132 0.64 -11.64 12.28
N GLN A 133 -0.63 -11.60 11.88
CA GLN A 133 -1.75 -11.43 12.80
C GLN A 133 -2.16 -12.76 13.46
N VAL A 134 -1.54 -13.88 13.05
CA VAL A 134 -1.65 -15.21 13.65
C VAL A 134 -0.37 -15.47 14.48
N VAL A 135 -0.30 -14.96 15.71
CA VAL A 135 0.80 -15.33 16.63
C VAL A 135 0.22 -15.94 17.91
N LEU A 136 0.85 -17.07 18.27
CA LEU A 136 0.58 -18.06 19.34
C LEU A 136 0.49 -17.49 20.77
#